data_AF-M1CJW3-F1
#
_entry.id   AF-M1CJW3-F1
#
_cell.length_a   1.000
_cell.length_b   1.000
_cell.length_c   1.000
_cell.angle_alpha   90.00
_cell.angle_beta   90.00
_cell.angle_gamma   90.00
#
_symmetry.space_group_name_H-M   'P 1'
#
loop_
_entity.id
_entity.type
_entity.pdbx_description
1 polymer ?
#
loop_
_entity_poly.entity_id
_entity_poly.type
_entity_poly.pdbx_seq_one_letter_code
_entity_poly.pdbx_strand_id
1 'polypeptide(L)'
;MHRGGDWKTGGSCHLETLPDLLSPQESLRNSFEYMTVIHVLSQLSNKSKARNMSLLNVTGMTSRRRDGHLSLYYLGPKVGPVSPHKQDCSHWCLPGVPDSWNELLYAILLKQELAQEKISKSTSQSAE
;
A
#
# COMPACT_ATOMS: atom_id res chain seq x y z
N MET A 1 -9.72 5.44 4.12
CA MET A 1 -8.84 5.78 5.25
C MET A 1 -9.31 7.12 5.77
N HIS A 2 -10.26 7.11 6.69
CA HIS A 2 -10.97 8.31 7.12
C HIS A 2 -11.16 8.27 8.64
N ARG A 3 -11.19 9.43 9.31
CA ARG A 3 -11.51 9.57 10.74
C ARG A 3 -12.95 10.03 10.92
N GLY A 4 -13.62 9.52 11.94
CA GLY A 4 -15.01 9.88 12.28
C GLY A 4 -16.09 9.27 11.38
N GLY A 5 -15.72 8.33 10.49
CA GLY A 5 -16.64 7.67 9.56
C GLY A 5 -15.88 7.14 8.35
N ASP A 6 -16.60 6.50 7.43
CA ASP A 6 -16.12 6.07 6.12
C ASP A 6 -16.48 7.09 5.05
N TRP A 7 -16.09 6.81 3.80
CA TRP A 7 -16.43 7.65 2.65
C TRP A 7 -17.93 7.91 2.49
N LYS A 8 -18.79 6.98 2.96
CA LYS A 8 -20.26 7.09 2.94
C LYS A 8 -20.85 7.83 4.14
N THR A 9 -20.15 7.87 5.28
CA THR A 9 -20.70 8.34 6.56
C THR A 9 -20.06 9.65 7.04
N GLY A 10 -19.34 10.35 6.17
CA GLY A 10 -18.75 11.66 6.48
C GLY A 10 -17.36 11.60 7.09
N GLY A 11 -16.63 10.51 6.87
CA GLY A 11 -15.24 10.40 7.29
C GLY A 11 -14.33 11.46 6.64
N SER A 12 -13.29 11.89 7.37
CA SER A 12 -12.33 12.89 6.86
C SER A 12 -10.86 12.56 7.09
N CYS A 13 -9.99 13.14 6.25
CA CYS A 13 -8.53 13.09 6.39
C CYS A 13 -7.90 14.48 6.52
N HIS A 14 -8.70 15.55 6.39
CA HIS A 14 -8.30 16.96 6.30
C HIS A 14 -7.48 17.52 7.47
N LEU A 15 -7.50 16.90 8.65
CA LEU A 15 -6.79 17.40 9.82
C LEU A 15 -5.87 16.34 10.44
N GLU A 16 -5.66 15.23 9.74
CA GLU A 16 -4.74 14.20 10.18
C GLU A 16 -3.31 14.64 9.82
N THR A 17 -2.48 14.84 10.83
CA THR A 17 -1.07 15.26 10.64
C THR A 17 -0.07 14.27 11.20
N LEU A 18 -0.57 13.21 11.85
CA LEU A 18 0.25 12.18 12.47
C LEU A 18 -0.27 10.80 12.03
N PRO A 19 0.63 9.82 11.91
CA PRO A 19 0.23 8.44 11.65
C PRO A 19 -0.57 7.89 12.83
N ASP A 20 -1.45 6.95 12.51
CA ASP A 20 -2.28 6.26 13.46
C ASP A 20 -1.51 5.12 14.15
N LEU A 21 -0.99 5.44 15.33
CA LEU A 21 -0.20 4.53 16.16
C LEU A 21 -1.05 3.75 17.18
N LEU A 22 -2.17 4.33 17.60
CA LEU A 22 -2.93 3.91 18.77
C LEU A 22 -4.19 3.11 18.41
N SER A 23 -4.73 3.29 17.20
CA SER A 23 -5.92 2.54 16.83
C SER A 23 -5.58 1.06 16.75
N PRO A 24 -6.48 0.19 17.27
CA PRO A 24 -6.46 -1.21 16.88
C PRO A 24 -6.38 -1.25 15.37
N GLN A 25 -5.58 -2.16 14.84
CA GLN A 25 -5.58 -2.41 13.41
C GLN A 25 -6.93 -3.05 13.08
N GLU A 26 -7.95 -2.20 12.94
CA GLU A 26 -9.30 -2.56 12.54
C GLU A 26 -9.15 -3.48 11.36
N SER A 27 -9.82 -4.64 11.47
CA SER A 27 -9.53 -5.85 10.72
C SER A 27 -9.71 -5.66 9.20
N LEU A 28 -8.79 -4.96 8.55
CA LEU A 28 -8.65 -4.90 7.09
C LEU A 28 -8.45 -6.29 6.51
N ARG A 29 -7.95 -7.23 7.33
CA ARG A 29 -7.91 -8.66 7.03
C ARG A 29 -9.30 -9.28 6.79
N ASN A 30 -10.35 -8.76 7.42
CA ASN A 30 -11.72 -9.24 7.31
C ASN A 30 -12.57 -8.38 6.35
N SER A 31 -12.00 -7.36 5.72
CA SER A 31 -12.68 -6.65 4.62
C SER A 31 -12.94 -7.65 3.49
N PHE A 32 -14.20 -7.75 3.10
CA PHE A 32 -14.64 -8.65 2.04
C PHE A 32 -13.95 -8.31 0.71
N GLU A 33 -13.69 -7.03 0.47
CA GLU A 33 -12.95 -6.52 -0.69
C GLU A 33 -11.51 -7.05 -0.70
N TYR A 34 -10.80 -6.96 0.43
CA TYR A 34 -9.45 -7.49 0.55
C TYR A 34 -9.40 -9.00 0.32
N MET A 35 -10.31 -9.76 0.93
CA MET A 35 -10.39 -11.21 0.76
C MET A 35 -10.71 -11.60 -0.68
N THR A 36 -11.59 -10.85 -1.36
CA THR A 36 -11.92 -11.08 -2.78
C THR A 36 -10.70 -10.89 -3.67
N VAL A 37 -9.92 -9.82 -3.47
CA VAL A 37 -8.70 -9.56 -4.24
C VAL A 37 -7.67 -10.68 -4.05
N ILE A 38 -7.41 -11.08 -2.81
CA ILE A 38 -6.49 -12.20 -2.51
C ILE A 38 -6.99 -13.51 -3.14
N HIS A 39 -8.28 -13.79 -3.06
CA HIS A 39 -8.87 -14.99 -3.64
C HIS A 39 -8.68 -15.03 -5.16
N VAL A 40 -9.01 -13.95 -5.87
CA VAL A 40 -8.84 -13.87 -7.32
C VAL A 40 -7.36 -13.99 -7.72
N LEU A 41 -6.45 -13.34 -6.99
CA LEU A 41 -5.02 -13.44 -7.27
C LEU A 41 -4.49 -14.87 -7.06
N SER A 42 -4.95 -15.57 -6.02
CA SER A 42 -4.56 -16.97 -5.78
C SER A 42 -5.09 -17.92 -6.88
N GLN A 43 -6.30 -17.68 -7.39
CA GLN A 43 -6.85 -18.42 -8.53
C GLN A 43 -6.00 -18.24 -9.80
N LEU A 44 -5.58 -17.00 -10.09
CA LEU A 44 -4.75 -16.69 -11.27
C LEU A 44 -3.35 -17.30 -11.16
N SER A 45 -2.76 -17.27 -9.97
CA SER A 45 -1.46 -17.89 -9.71
C SER A 45 -1.50 -19.41 -9.90
N ASN A 46 -2.60 -20.07 -9.50
CA ASN A 46 -2.74 -21.52 -9.65
C ASN A 46 -3.01 -21.96 -11.09
N LYS A 47 -3.71 -21.14 -11.88
CA LYS A 47 -4.03 -21.47 -13.28
C LYS A 47 -2.87 -21.18 -14.25
N SER A 48 -2.01 -20.22 -13.94
CA SER A 48 -0.90 -19.83 -14.80
C SER A 48 0.44 -20.36 -14.26
N LYS A 49 0.74 -21.64 -14.55
CA LYS A 49 2.06 -22.27 -14.29
C LYS A 49 3.26 -21.49 -14.85
N ALA A 50 3.03 -20.51 -15.72
CA ALA A 50 4.05 -19.73 -16.42
C ALA A 50 4.44 -18.41 -15.73
N ARG A 51 3.76 -17.96 -14.66
CA ARG A 51 4.08 -16.65 -14.03
C ARG A 51 4.16 -16.76 -12.51
N ASN A 52 5.39 -16.73 -11.98
CA ASN A 52 5.64 -16.55 -10.55
C ASN A 52 5.19 -15.13 -10.16
N MET A 53 3.99 -15.00 -9.60
CA MET A 53 3.45 -13.73 -9.14
C MET A 53 3.67 -13.60 -7.63
N SER A 54 4.36 -12.55 -7.21
CA SER A 54 4.54 -12.20 -5.79
C SER A 54 3.63 -11.02 -5.44
N LEU A 55 3.01 -11.07 -4.27
CA LEU A 55 2.14 -10.01 -3.76
C LEU A 55 2.87 -9.20 -2.67
N LEU A 56 3.00 -7.90 -2.89
CA LEU A 56 3.49 -6.96 -1.88
C LEU A 56 2.30 -6.40 -1.08
N ASN A 57 2.09 -6.93 0.13
CA ASN A 57 0.99 -6.50 1.01
C ASN A 57 1.37 -5.26 1.83
N VAL A 58 0.99 -4.08 1.33
CA VAL A 58 1.19 -2.78 2.02
C VAL A 58 -0.03 -2.31 2.81
N THR A 59 -1.16 -3.03 2.75
CA THR A 59 -2.46 -2.57 3.25
C THR A 59 -2.42 -2.10 4.72
N GLY A 60 -1.76 -2.87 5.60
CA GLY A 60 -1.72 -2.57 7.03
C GLY A 60 -0.82 -1.40 7.42
N MET A 61 0.27 -1.15 6.67
CA MET A 61 1.10 0.02 6.91
C MET A 61 0.47 1.27 6.32
N THR A 62 -0.13 1.16 5.13
CA THR A 62 -0.80 2.27 4.46
C THR A 62 -2.02 2.75 5.25
N SER A 63 -2.80 1.84 5.85
CA SER A 63 -4.01 2.22 6.61
C SER A 63 -3.74 3.11 7.82
N ARG A 64 -2.52 3.05 8.36
CA ARG A 64 -2.09 3.90 9.47
C ARG A 64 -1.74 5.31 9.02
N ARG A 65 -1.49 5.53 7.72
CA ARG A 65 -0.96 6.80 7.21
C ARG A 65 -2.06 7.75 6.76
N ARG A 66 -3.10 7.98 7.57
CA ARG A 66 -4.18 8.93 7.21
C ARG A 66 -3.64 10.35 6.98
N ASP A 67 -2.50 10.65 7.61
CA ASP A 67 -1.73 11.90 7.48
C ASP A 67 -1.07 12.10 6.11
N GLY A 68 -0.92 11.04 5.31
CA GLY A 68 -0.21 11.11 4.04
C GLY A 68 -1.04 11.56 2.83
N HIS A 69 -2.34 11.85 3.03
CA HIS A 69 -3.25 12.16 1.93
C HIS A 69 -3.18 13.63 1.47
N LEU A 70 -3.48 13.91 0.20
CA LEU A 70 -3.56 15.28 -0.30
C LEU A 70 -4.67 16.08 0.35
N SER A 71 -5.77 15.42 0.75
CA SER A 71 -6.95 16.05 1.32
C SER A 71 -7.42 17.25 0.50
N LEU A 72 -7.39 18.47 1.04
CA LEU A 72 -7.80 19.70 0.34
C LEU A 72 -6.63 20.39 -0.37
N TYR A 73 -5.39 19.96 -0.11
CA TYR A 73 -4.17 20.63 -0.55
C TYR A 73 -3.85 20.40 -2.04
N TYR A 74 -4.50 19.44 -2.70
CA TYR A 74 -4.36 19.23 -4.15
C TYR A 74 -4.82 20.42 -4.99
N LEU A 75 -5.67 21.28 -4.43
CA LEU A 75 -6.22 22.47 -5.11
C LEU A 75 -5.24 23.64 -5.14
N GLY A 76 -4.19 23.61 -4.33
CA GLY A 76 -3.21 24.68 -4.22
C GLY A 76 -3.71 25.93 -3.47
N PRO A 77 -2.80 26.86 -3.14
CA PRO A 77 -3.06 27.98 -2.22
C PRO A 77 -3.98 29.06 -2.79
N LYS A 78 -4.30 29.01 -4.10
CA LYS A 78 -5.11 30.02 -4.79
C LYS A 78 -6.60 29.75 -4.71
N VAL A 79 -6.99 28.58 -4.23
CA VAL A 79 -8.40 28.20 -4.10
C VAL A 79 -8.86 28.63 -2.72
N GLY A 80 -9.91 29.45 -2.66
CA GLY A 80 -10.51 29.92 -1.41
C GLY A 80 -11.04 28.77 -0.54
N PRO A 81 -11.80 29.05 0.54
CA PRO A 81 -12.23 28.02 1.48
C PRO A 81 -12.94 26.85 0.76
N VAL A 82 -12.32 25.68 0.81
CA VAL A 82 -12.80 24.47 0.15
C VAL A 82 -13.70 23.71 1.12
N SER A 83 -14.86 23.27 0.62
CA SER A 83 -15.74 22.39 1.39
C SER A 83 -14.99 21.13 1.83
N PRO A 84 -15.10 20.70 3.11
CA PRO A 84 -14.51 19.45 3.59
C PRO A 84 -14.96 18.21 2.79
N HIS A 85 -16.11 18.29 2.11
CA HIS A 85 -16.61 17.22 1.24
C HIS A 85 -15.83 17.05 -0.07
N LYS A 86 -14.92 17.96 -0.40
CA LYS A 86 -14.06 17.87 -1.61
C LYS A 86 -12.65 17.36 -1.31
N GLN A 87 -12.40 16.80 -0.14
CA GLN A 87 -11.10 16.24 0.20
C GLN A 87 -10.78 14.98 -0.61
N ASP A 88 -9.51 14.84 -0.96
CA ASP A 88 -8.95 13.62 -1.55
C ASP A 88 -8.27 12.78 -0.46
N CYS A 89 -8.93 11.70 -0.04
CA CYS A 89 -8.40 10.72 0.90
C CYS A 89 -8.03 9.39 0.22
N SER A 90 -7.80 9.42 -1.10
CA SER A 90 -7.43 8.24 -1.90
C SER A 90 -6.01 8.35 -2.44
N HIS A 91 -5.60 9.57 -2.80
CA HIS A 91 -4.26 9.85 -3.30
C HIS A 91 -3.31 10.30 -2.19
N TRP A 92 -2.02 10.25 -2.48
CA TRP A 92 -0.94 10.47 -1.52
C TRP A 92 -0.10 11.70 -1.90
N CYS A 93 0.29 12.47 -0.89
CA CYS A 93 1.34 13.48 -1.04
C CYS A 93 2.68 12.81 -1.40
N LEU A 94 3.50 13.54 -2.16
CA LEU A 94 4.89 13.19 -2.44
C LEU A 94 5.81 14.31 -1.94
N PRO A 95 6.89 14.00 -1.22
CA PRO A 95 7.29 12.67 -0.75
C PRO A 95 6.31 12.10 0.30
N GLY A 96 6.18 10.77 0.39
CA GLY A 96 5.20 10.14 1.27
C GLY A 96 5.09 8.62 1.19
N VAL A 97 3.88 8.11 1.41
CA VAL A 97 3.59 6.67 1.54
C VAL A 97 4.01 5.83 0.31
N PRO A 98 3.83 6.30 -0.94
CA PRO A 98 4.31 5.58 -2.11
C PRO A 98 5.83 5.36 -2.14
N ASP A 99 6.61 6.25 -1.52
CA ASP A 99 8.07 6.10 -1.46
C ASP A 99 8.46 4.88 -0.60
N SER A 100 7.78 4.68 0.53
CA SER A 100 7.98 3.48 1.35
C SER A 100 7.57 2.19 0.63
N TRP A 101 6.56 2.22 -0.24
CA TRP A 101 6.23 1.06 -1.08
C TRP A 101 7.36 0.75 -2.07
N ASN A 102 7.94 1.79 -2.66
CA ASN A 102 9.06 1.65 -3.59
C ASN A 102 10.31 1.10 -2.90
N GLU A 103 10.61 1.55 -1.68
CA GLU A 103 11.73 1.01 -0.88
C GLU A 103 11.55 -0.49 -0.59
N LEU A 104 10.34 -0.92 -0.20
CA LEU A 104 10.05 -2.33 0.04
C LEU A 104 10.14 -3.16 -1.24
N LEU A 105 9.61 -2.65 -2.35
CA LEU A 105 9.70 -3.30 -3.65
C LEU A 105 11.16 -3.47 -4.07
N TYR A 106 11.97 -2.41 -3.94
CA TYR A 106 13.39 -2.43 -4.26
C TYR A 106 14.14 -3.47 -3.42
N ALA A 107 13.89 -3.52 -2.11
CA ALA A 107 14.50 -4.52 -1.22
C ALA A 107 14.15 -5.97 -1.63
N ILE A 108 12.92 -6.22 -2.09
CA ILE A 108 12.50 -7.54 -2.57
C ILE A 108 13.23 -7.91 -3.87
N LEU A 109 13.34 -6.98 -4.80
CA LEU A 109 14.04 -7.21 -6.07
C LEU A 109 15.53 -7.52 -5.82
N LEU A 110 16.20 -6.73 -4.99
CA LEU A 110 17.59 -6.98 -4.58
C LEU A 110 17.75 -8.36 -3.94
N LYS A 111 16.84 -8.74 -3.04
CA LYS A 111 16.87 -10.06 -2.40
C LYS A 111 16.74 -11.20 -3.43
N GLN A 112 15.91 -11.03 -4.45
CA GLN A 112 15.73 -12.02 -5.51
C GLN A 112 16.99 -12.17 -6.36
N GLU A 113 17.60 -11.05 -6.74
CA GLU A 113 18.85 -11.03 -7.51
C GLU A 113 19.98 -11.74 -6.75
N LEU A 114 20.16 -11.41 -5.46
CA LEU A 114 21.14 -12.07 -4.59
C LEU A 114 20.87 -13.58 -4.40
N ALA A 115 19.60 -13.99 -4.37
CA ALA A 115 19.24 -15.40 -4.30
C ALA A 115 19.60 -16.15 -5.60
N GLN A 116 19.37 -15.52 -6.77
CA GLN A 116 19.75 -16.09 -8.06
C GLN A 116 21.26 -16.19 -8.24
N GLU A 117 22.02 -15.20 -7.77
CA GLU A 117 23.48 -15.28 -7.75
C GLU A 117 24.01 -16.43 -6.88
N LYS A 118 23.41 -16.66 -5.72
CA LYS A 118 23.81 -17.78 -4.85
C LYS A 118 23.50 -19.13 -5.49
N ILE A 119 22.34 -19.26 -6.13
CA ILE A 119 21.95 -20.47 -6.85
C ILE A 119 22.93 -20.74 -7.98
N SER A 120 23.18 -19.76 -8.85
CA SER A 120 24.12 -19.90 -9.98
C SER A 120 25.54 -20.28 -9.53
N LYS A 121 26.07 -19.63 -8.48
CA LYS A 121 27.39 -19.96 -7.90
C LYS A 121 27.45 -21.36 -7.27
N SER A 122 26.36 -21.82 -6.63
CA SER A 122 26.28 -23.17 -6.05
C SER A 122 26.20 -24.27 -7.12
N THR A 123 25.50 -24.01 -8.23
CA THR A 123 25.38 -24.97 -9.34
C THR A 123 26.71 -25.13 -10.08
N SER A 124 27.52 -24.07 -10.17
CA SER A 124 28.88 -24.15 -10.73
C SER A 124 29.88 -24.91 -9.86
N GLN A 125 29.68 -25.00 -8.54
CA GLN A 125 30.59 -25.71 -7.62
C GLN A 125 30.25 -27.20 -7.41
N SER A 126 29.06 -27.67 -7.79
CA SER A 126 28.70 -29.09 -7.76
C SER A 126 28.85 -29.81 -9.10
N ALA A 127 29.30 -29.11 -10.13
CA ALA A 127 29.60 -29.66 -11.45
C ALA A 127 31.09 -30.01 -11.64
N GLU A 128 31.89 -29.87 -10.58
CA GLU A 128 33.32 -30.18 -10.48
C GLU A 128 33.53 -31.20 -9.35
#